data_AF-A0A3A2J6Z4-F1
#
_entry.id   AF-A0A3A2J6Z4-F1
#
_cell.length_a   1.000
_cell.length_b   1.000
_cell.length_c   1.000
_cell.angle_alpha   90.00
_cell.angle_beta   90.00
_cell.angle_gamma   90.00
#
_symmetry.space_group_name_H-M   'P 1'
#
loop_
_entity.id
_entity.type
_entity.pdbx_description
1 polymer ?
#
loop_
_entity_poly.entity_id
_entity_poly.type
_entity_poly.pdbx_seq_one_letter_code
_entity_poly.pdbx_strand_id
1 'polypeptide(L)'
;MPLDVSRYQQLSDDEVEHIDQFLFRFAKLQDAMGEKLFILMLEFLKEENPRSKPFIDTLNRLEQIGLLEDKNTWLELRKIRNNIAHQYEDEPKQASEALNTIYAVKPTLESIFQLIKARYVEMRD
;
A
#
# COMPACT_ATOMS: atom_id res chain seq x y z
N MET A 1 -6.26 5.74 17.35
CA MET A 1 -5.35 4.64 16.96
C MET A 1 -4.14 4.71 17.89
N PRO A 2 -3.86 3.66 18.66
CA PRO A 2 -4.37 2.30 18.50
C PRO A 2 -5.83 2.13 18.96
N LEU A 3 -6.54 1.21 18.32
CA LEU A 3 -7.85 0.69 18.73
C LEU A 3 -7.62 -0.55 19.61
N ASP A 4 -8.36 -0.69 20.69
CA ASP A 4 -8.48 -1.96 21.42
C ASP A 4 -9.89 -2.54 21.22
N VAL A 5 -10.12 -3.75 21.73
CA VAL A 5 -11.41 -4.45 21.61
C VAL A 5 -12.57 -3.61 22.14
N SER A 6 -12.37 -2.96 23.28
CA SER A 6 -13.42 -2.16 23.94
C SER A 6 -13.77 -0.94 23.08
N ARG A 7 -12.76 -0.27 22.53
CA ARG A 7 -12.96 0.88 21.65
C ARG A 7 -13.60 0.47 20.32
N TYR A 8 -13.20 -0.67 19.75
CA TYR A 8 -13.76 -1.20 18.51
C TYR A 8 -15.28 -1.45 18.64
N GLN A 9 -15.70 -2.07 19.75
CA GLN A 9 -17.13 -2.30 20.02
C GLN A 9 -17.94 -1.03 20.28
N GLN A 10 -17.27 0.08 20.58
CA GLN A 10 -17.88 1.38 20.84
C GLN A 10 -17.71 2.37 19.67
N LEU A 11 -17.30 1.88 18.49
CA LEU A 11 -17.26 2.72 17.29
C LEU A 11 -18.68 3.14 16.94
N SER A 12 -18.87 4.45 16.74
CA SER A 12 -20.11 4.95 16.13
C SER A 12 -20.13 4.65 14.64
N ASP A 13 -21.34 4.69 14.04
CA ASP A 13 -21.51 4.48 12.59
C ASP A 13 -20.63 5.43 11.76
N ASP A 14 -20.50 6.69 12.18
CA ASP A 14 -19.62 7.69 11.53
C ASP A 14 -18.14 7.27 11.59
N GLU A 15 -17.70 6.69 12.70
CA GLU A 15 -16.31 6.22 12.85
C GLU A 15 -16.04 4.98 12.01
N VAL A 16 -16.99 4.06 11.94
CA VAL A 16 -16.93 2.90 11.04
C VAL A 16 -16.84 3.36 9.59
N GLU A 17 -17.67 4.33 9.19
CA GLU A 17 -17.62 4.88 7.83
C GLU A 17 -16.25 5.50 7.52
N HIS A 18 -15.67 6.26 8.46
CA HIS A 18 -14.33 6.83 8.28
C HIS A 18 -13.23 5.76 8.16
N ILE A 19 -13.35 4.67 8.90
CA ILE A 19 -12.44 3.52 8.79
C ILE A 19 -12.57 2.89 7.40
N ASP A 20 -13.78 2.61 6.94
CA ASP A 20 -14.04 2.01 5.63
C ASP A 20 -13.51 2.90 4.49
N GLN A 21 -13.73 4.22 4.58
CA GLN A 21 -13.17 5.18 3.62
C GLN A 21 -11.64 5.17 3.62
N PHE A 22 -11.01 5.06 4.79
CA PHE A 22 -9.56 4.94 4.90
C PHE A 22 -9.06 3.64 4.25
N LEU A 23 -9.66 2.50 4.56
CA LEU A 23 -9.30 1.20 3.98
C LEU A 23 -9.44 1.21 2.45
N PHE A 24 -10.54 1.77 1.95
CA PHE A 24 -10.79 1.94 0.52
C PHE A 24 -9.72 2.80 -0.15
N ARG A 25 -9.38 3.95 0.44
CA ARG A 25 -8.35 4.87 -0.10
C ARG A 25 -6.95 4.25 -0.07
N PHE A 26 -6.61 3.52 0.98
CA PHE A 26 -5.35 2.79 1.06
C PHE A 26 -5.24 1.77 -0.09
N ALA A 27 -6.28 0.95 -0.27
CA ALA A 27 -6.32 -0.04 -1.35
C ALA A 27 -6.18 0.61 -2.73
N LYS A 28 -6.94 1.68 -2.98
CA LYS A 28 -6.90 2.43 -4.25
C LYS A 28 -5.53 3.03 -4.54
N LEU A 29 -4.85 3.57 -3.53
CA LEU A 29 -3.49 4.10 -3.70
C LEU A 29 -2.52 2.97 -4.06
N GLN A 30 -2.55 1.87 -3.32
CA GLN A 30 -1.67 0.72 -3.57
C GLN A 30 -1.90 0.12 -4.97
N ASP A 31 -3.15 -0.06 -5.39
CA ASP A 31 -3.49 -0.58 -6.72
C ASP A 31 -3.04 0.38 -7.83
N ALA A 32 -3.34 1.68 -7.71
CA ALA A 32 -2.92 2.67 -8.70
C ALA A 32 -1.39 2.72 -8.85
N MET A 33 -0.67 2.59 -7.74
CA MET A 33 0.79 2.55 -7.76
C MET A 33 1.32 1.27 -8.43
N GLY A 34 0.83 0.10 -8.02
CA GLY A 34 1.28 -1.19 -8.55
C GLY A 34 0.93 -1.38 -10.02
N GLU A 35 -0.31 -1.10 -10.42
CA GLU A 35 -0.79 -1.36 -11.78
C GLU A 35 -0.33 -0.33 -12.81
N LYS A 36 -0.10 0.92 -12.38
CA LYS A 36 0.17 2.03 -13.29
C LYS A 36 1.47 2.74 -12.98
N LEU A 37 1.63 3.30 -11.78
CA LEU A 37 2.79 4.16 -11.47
C LEU A 37 4.11 3.43 -11.71
N PHE A 38 4.24 2.21 -11.20
CA PHE A 38 5.45 1.40 -11.30
C PHE A 38 5.81 1.13 -12.76
N ILE A 39 4.84 0.70 -13.55
CA ILE A 39 5.03 0.41 -14.96
C ILE A 39 5.40 1.68 -15.74
N LEU A 40 4.67 2.78 -15.53
CA LEU A 40 4.92 4.06 -16.19
C LEU A 40 6.30 4.64 -15.85
N MET A 41 6.77 4.45 -14.62
CA MET A 41 8.12 4.86 -14.22
C MET A 41 9.20 4.05 -14.93
N LEU A 42 9.03 2.73 -15.05
CA LEU A 42 9.96 1.91 -15.82
C LEU A 42 9.94 2.27 -17.32
N GLU A 43 8.77 2.58 -17.89
CA GLU A 43 8.65 3.08 -19.27
C GLU A 43 9.35 4.43 -19.46
N PHE A 44 9.18 5.35 -18.51
CA PHE A 44 9.87 6.65 -18.51
C PHE A 44 11.39 6.48 -18.50
N LEU A 45 11.89 5.47 -17.77
CA LEU A 45 13.31 5.11 -17.73
C LEU A 45 13.79 4.28 -18.94
N LYS A 46 12.91 4.05 -19.93
CA LYS A 46 13.19 3.27 -21.15
C LYS A 46 13.57 1.82 -20.87
N GLU A 47 13.04 1.24 -19.79
CA GLU A 47 13.17 -0.18 -19.52
C GLU A 47 12.49 -1.02 -20.60
N GLU A 48 13.05 -2.19 -20.90
CA GLU A 48 12.53 -3.04 -21.95
C GLU A 48 11.22 -3.73 -21.50
N ASN A 49 10.16 -3.54 -22.29
CA ASN A 49 8.86 -4.22 -22.20
C ASN A 49 8.30 -4.39 -20.77
N PRO A 50 8.21 -3.33 -19.93
CA PRO A 50 7.80 -3.45 -18.53
C PRO A 50 6.37 -3.99 -18.38
N ARG A 51 5.48 -3.75 -19.35
CA ARG A 51 4.10 -4.28 -19.36
C ARG A 51 3.99 -5.79 -19.57
N SER A 52 4.99 -6.40 -20.20
CA SER A 52 4.98 -7.83 -20.54
C SER A 52 5.65 -8.69 -19.46
N LYS A 53 6.26 -8.05 -18.46
CA LYS A 53 6.98 -8.73 -17.38
C LYS A 53 6.01 -9.12 -16.25
N PRO A 54 6.23 -10.27 -15.59
CA PRO A 54 5.60 -10.57 -14.32
C PRO A 54 5.74 -9.41 -13.32
N PHE A 55 4.72 -9.18 -12.49
CA PHE A 55 4.75 -8.07 -11.52
C PHE A 55 5.91 -8.20 -10.53
N ILE A 56 6.32 -9.42 -10.16
CA ILE A 56 7.49 -9.63 -9.30
C ILE A 56 8.78 -9.12 -9.94
N ASP A 57 8.92 -9.22 -11.27
CA ASP A 57 10.07 -8.69 -12.00
C ASP A 57 10.04 -7.17 -12.07
N THR A 58 8.84 -6.57 -12.10
CA THR A 58 8.68 -5.12 -11.94
C THR A 58 9.22 -4.67 -10.58
N LEU A 59 8.86 -5.37 -9.49
CA LEU A 59 9.36 -5.05 -8.15
C LEU A 59 10.87 -5.26 -8.01
N ASN A 60 11.38 -6.38 -8.53
CA ASN A 60 12.82 -6.65 -8.60
C ASN A 60 13.56 -5.51 -9.32
N ARG A 61 13.00 -5.04 -10.43
CA ARG A 61 13.63 -3.97 -11.21
C ARG A 61 13.61 -2.64 -10.46
N LEU A 62 12.48 -2.26 -9.86
CA LEU A 62 12.35 -1.05 -9.04
C LEU A 62 13.35 -1.04 -7.88
N GLU A 63 13.55 -2.18 -7.23
CA GLU A 63 14.55 -2.36 -6.17
C GLU A 63 15.98 -2.16 -6.71
N GLN A 64 16.34 -2.79 -7.84
CA GLN A 64 17.67 -2.65 -8.44
C GLN A 64 18.04 -1.21 -8.81
N ILE A 65 17.08 -0.39 -9.23
CA ILE A 65 17.29 1.01 -9.62
C ILE A 65 17.06 1.99 -8.45
N GLY A 66 16.80 1.48 -7.24
CA GLY A 66 16.61 2.27 -6.03
C GLY A 66 15.33 3.11 -6.02
N LEU A 67 14.28 2.67 -6.72
CA LEU A 67 12.91 3.20 -6.62
C LEU A 67 12.06 2.45 -5.57
N LEU A 68 12.56 1.32 -5.08
CA LEU A 68 12.13 0.63 -3.87
C LEU A 68 13.38 0.28 -3.06
N GLU A 69 13.31 0.41 -1.73
CA GLU A 69 14.42 -0.02 -0.86
C GLU A 69 14.46 -1.55 -0.71
N ASP A 70 13.29 -2.16 -0.51
CA ASP A 70 13.10 -3.61 -0.44
C ASP A 70 11.76 -3.98 -1.07
N LYS A 71 11.77 -4.85 -2.08
CA LYS A 71 10.53 -5.33 -2.71
C LYS A 71 9.60 -6.08 -1.74
N ASN A 72 10.15 -6.73 -0.71
CA ASN A 72 9.36 -7.48 0.26
C ASN A 72 8.47 -6.55 1.07
N THR A 73 8.89 -5.30 1.29
CA THR A 73 8.05 -4.27 1.91
C THR A 73 6.75 -4.10 1.13
N TRP A 74 6.82 -4.02 -0.20
CA TRP A 74 5.62 -3.92 -1.04
C TRP A 74 4.74 -5.18 -0.96
N LEU A 75 5.35 -6.37 -0.96
CA LEU A 75 4.63 -7.63 -0.84
C LEU A 75 3.91 -7.76 0.50
N GLU A 76 4.55 -7.36 1.61
CA GLU A 76 3.92 -7.35 2.93
C GLU A 76 2.78 -6.32 3.00
N LEU A 77 2.94 -5.13 2.41
CA LEU A 77 1.83 -4.17 2.31
C LEU A 77 0.61 -4.76 1.57
N ARG A 78 0.82 -5.53 0.50
CA ARG A 78 -0.29 -6.20 -0.23
C ARG A 78 -0.94 -7.30 0.61
N LYS A 79 -0.13 -8.07 1.34
CA LYS A 79 -0.61 -9.12 2.24
C LYS A 79 -1.43 -8.54 3.39
N ILE A 80 -0.97 -7.47 4.03
CA ILE A 80 -1.71 -6.75 5.08
C ILE A 80 -3.06 -6.28 4.55
N ARG A 81 -3.09 -5.64 3.38
CA ARG A 81 -4.35 -5.21 2.75
C ARG A 81 -5.29 -6.38 2.47
N ASN A 82 -4.78 -7.48 1.93
CA ASN A 82 -5.62 -8.65 1.63
C ASN A 82 -6.18 -9.28 2.91
N ASN A 83 -5.39 -9.31 3.99
CA ASN A 83 -5.83 -9.84 5.28
C ASN A 83 -6.92 -8.99 5.93
N ILE A 84 -6.88 -7.66 5.77
CA ILE A 84 -7.91 -6.73 6.27
C ILE A 84 -9.30 -7.13 5.77
N ALA A 85 -9.45 -7.42 4.48
CA ALA A 85 -10.75 -7.73 3.89
C ALA A 85 -11.40 -9.00 4.48
N HIS A 86 -10.60 -9.88 5.07
CA HIS A 86 -11.08 -11.08 5.75
C HIS A 86 -11.28 -10.81 7.25
N GLN A 87 -10.27 -10.25 7.92
CA GLN A 87 -10.20 -10.15 9.37
C GLN A 87 -11.04 -9.00 9.97
N TYR A 88 -11.40 -8.00 9.17
CA TYR A 88 -12.17 -6.85 9.62
C TYR A 88 -13.64 -7.20 9.91
N GLU A 89 -14.19 -8.20 9.22
CA GLU A 89 -15.57 -8.68 9.41
C GLU A 89 -15.67 -9.79 10.47
N ASP A 90 -14.54 -10.24 11.03
CA ASP A 90 -14.46 -11.31 12.03
C ASP A 90 -14.65 -10.78 13.48
N GLU A 91 -14.09 -11.45 14.49
CA GLU A 91 -14.22 -11.07 15.88
C GLU A 91 -13.58 -9.69 16.17
N PRO A 92 -14.16 -8.89 17.10
CA PRO A 92 -13.68 -7.55 17.46
C PRO A 92 -12.17 -7.44 17.75
N LYS A 93 -11.58 -8.50 18.30
CA LYS A 93 -10.14 -8.58 18.52
C LYS A 93 -9.36 -8.60 17.22
N GLN A 94 -9.71 -9.49 16.29
CA GLN A 94 -9.04 -9.63 15.00
C GLN A 94 -9.20 -8.36 14.16
N ALA A 95 -10.40 -7.77 14.16
CA ALA A 95 -10.66 -6.52 13.47
C ALA A 95 -9.82 -5.36 14.04
N SER A 96 -9.76 -5.20 15.37
CA SER A 96 -8.94 -4.15 16.01
C SER A 96 -7.44 -4.32 15.72
N GLU A 97 -6.91 -5.55 15.74
CA GLU A 97 -5.52 -5.86 15.42
C GLU A 97 -5.20 -5.60 13.93
N ALA A 98 -6.09 -5.99 13.02
CA ALA A 98 -5.95 -5.74 11.59
C ALA A 98 -5.93 -4.24 11.30
N LEU A 99 -6.90 -3.47 11.84
CA LEU A 99 -6.97 -2.02 11.68
C LEU A 99 -5.71 -1.30 12.20
N ASN A 100 -5.21 -1.70 13.36
CA ASN A 100 -3.97 -1.15 13.90
C ASN A 100 -2.78 -1.45 12.97
N THR A 101 -2.73 -2.67 12.43
CA THR A 101 -1.66 -3.10 11.54
C THR A 101 -1.62 -2.28 10.25
N ILE A 102 -2.76 -2.12 9.56
CA ILE A 102 -2.80 -1.30 8.34
C ILE A 102 -2.53 0.17 8.61
N TYR A 103 -3.01 0.70 9.75
CA TYR A 103 -2.76 2.07 10.15
C TYR A 103 -1.27 2.32 10.40
N ALA A 104 -0.58 1.37 11.03
CA ALA A 104 0.85 1.46 11.32
C ALA A 104 1.72 1.43 10.05
N VAL A 105 1.32 0.71 9.00
CA VAL A 105 2.08 0.61 7.73
C VAL A 105 1.69 1.67 6.70
N LYS A 106 0.68 2.50 6.97
CA LYS A 106 0.31 3.65 6.13
C LYS A 106 1.51 4.52 5.74
N PRO A 107 2.39 4.96 6.67
CA PRO A 107 3.52 5.81 6.31
C PRO A 107 4.49 5.14 5.32
N THR A 108 4.59 3.82 5.35
CA THR A 108 5.43 3.04 4.42
C THR A 108 4.89 3.09 2.99
N LEU A 109 3.56 2.99 2.81
CA LEU A 109 2.97 3.16 1.47
C LEU A 109 3.18 4.59 0.96
N GLU A 110 3.01 5.58 1.83
CA GLU A 110 3.23 6.99 1.50
C GLU A 110 4.70 7.27 1.14
N SER A 111 5.67 6.69 1.85
CA SER A 111 7.10 6.90 1.58
C SER A 111 7.50 6.36 0.20
N ILE A 112 7.00 5.18 -0.19
CA ILE A 112 7.24 4.61 -1.53
C ILE A 112 6.72 5.57 -2.61
N PHE A 113 5.51 6.13 -2.42
CA PHE A 113 4.96 7.09 -3.36
C PHE A 113 5.81 8.36 -3.46
N GLN A 114 6.22 8.91 -2.31
CA GLN A 114 7.05 10.13 -2.29
C GLN A 114 8.43 9.91 -2.92
N LEU A 115 9.06 8.75 -2.69
CA LEU A 115 10.33 8.40 -3.31
C LEU A 115 10.23 8.40 -4.83
N ILE A 116 9.22 7.70 -5.37
CA ILE A 116 9.00 7.63 -6.82
C ILE A 116 8.71 9.02 -7.40
N LYS A 117 7.87 9.80 -6.72
CA LYS A 117 7.53 11.17 -7.12
C LYS A 117 8.77 12.07 -7.14
N ALA A 118 9.60 12.02 -6.11
CA ALA A 118 10.82 12.80 -6.02
C ALA A 118 11.77 12.46 -7.18
N ARG A 119 11.99 11.16 -7.43
CA ARG A 119 12.83 10.69 -8.54
C ARG A 119 12.28 11.09 -9.91
N TYR A 120 10.97 11.06 -10.10
CA TYR A 120 10.36 11.56 -11.33
C TYR A 120 10.61 13.05 -11.55
N VAL A 121 10.49 13.88 -10.50
CA VAL A 121 10.75 15.32 -10.59
C VAL A 121 12.23 15.59 -10.87
N GLU A 122 13.14 14.92 -10.17
CA GLU A 122 14.60 15.06 -10.36
C GLU A 122 15.07 14.72 -11.78
N MET A 123 14.41 13.79 -12.46
CA MET A 123 14.79 13.33 -13.81
C MET A 123 14.09 14.09 -14.94
N ARG A 124 13.07 14.89 -14.61
CA ARG A 124 12.32 15.68 -15.60
C ARG A 124 12.99 17.04 -15.85
N ASP A 125 13.68 17.55 -14.85
CA ASP A 125 14.37 18.85 -14.87
C ASP A 125 15.86 18.67 -15.26
#